data_AF-A0A9P4DB68-F1
#
_entry.id   AF-A0A9P4DB68-F1
#
_cell.length_a   1.000
_cell.length_b   1.000
_cell.length_c   1.000
_cell.angle_alpha   90.00
_cell.angle_beta   90.00
_cell.angle_gamma   90.00
#
_symmetry.space_group_name_H-M   'P 1'
#
loop_
_entity.id
_entity.type
_entity.pdbx_description
1 polymer ?
#
loop_
_entity_poly.entity_id
_entity_poly.type
_entity_poly.pdbx_seq_one_letter_code
_entity_poly.pdbx_strand_id
1 'polypeptide(L)'
;MIEKVEEKSKIIKTSKEYKRTIVEEKDKEWTKKLNDILSRSSFSNDELDKIKELIPKEILTSENVGEVVTEDGYAKPEYDEVFKSLFTLNNEYDLLVNFINDILKDAPYANRNIKPFTQIKRIVRVETDPTINYIGEKRPRLDILAEDEENNHINIEMQRAFENDYLERAEYYLSRVHGRKLEEGKEYKEIGKTIGIHILNHVKYNHIEDYVNCLRLTMDGHPDIYSSKTALYFIELPKIHKSDYIVNRIMLWGKLISNPSSLDVRVIAKNDSIIKKALDRLKELGSNEEYLLNLKRGAYIMNKSRNFKEEIERETETRVARETAIRVAKEKDYKIIIMLKKNGFKLDDILNKFNDFDLSEDEIKEVYENN
;
A
#
# COMPACT_ATOMS: atom_id res chain seq x y z
N MET A 1 -38.53 -41.34 -5.72
CA MET A 1 -37.89 -40.54 -4.65
C MET A 1 -36.58 -39.93 -5.10
N ILE A 2 -35.75 -40.67 -5.87
CA ILE A 2 -34.49 -40.18 -6.48
C ILE A 2 -34.70 -39.06 -7.51
N GLU A 3 -35.67 -39.19 -8.43
CA GLU A 3 -35.96 -38.14 -9.44
C GLU A 3 -36.35 -36.78 -8.82
N LYS A 4 -37.15 -36.76 -7.75
CA LYS A 4 -37.51 -35.53 -7.03
C LYS A 4 -36.32 -34.87 -6.32
N VAL A 5 -35.29 -35.64 -5.98
CA VAL A 5 -34.04 -35.13 -5.38
C VAL A 5 -33.12 -34.56 -6.47
N GLU A 6 -33.03 -35.22 -7.62
CA GLU A 6 -32.27 -34.74 -8.78
C GLU A 6 -32.85 -33.46 -9.39
N GLU A 7 -34.19 -33.36 -9.47
CA GLU A 7 -34.88 -32.18 -9.98
C GLU A 7 -34.72 -30.97 -9.04
N LYS A 8 -34.83 -31.18 -7.72
CA LYS A 8 -34.49 -30.15 -6.71
C LYS A 8 -33.02 -29.73 -6.80
N SER A 9 -32.10 -30.67 -6.98
CA SER A 9 -30.67 -30.39 -7.13
C SER A 9 -30.39 -29.54 -8.36
N LYS A 10 -31.01 -29.85 -9.50
CA LYS A 10 -30.93 -29.05 -10.74
C LYS A 10 -31.48 -27.62 -10.54
N ILE A 11 -32.66 -27.47 -9.96
CA ILE A 11 -33.28 -26.14 -9.71
C ILE A 11 -32.40 -25.29 -8.79
N ILE A 12 -31.83 -25.88 -7.73
CA ILE A 12 -30.92 -25.18 -6.82
C ILE A 12 -29.64 -24.76 -7.55
N LYS A 13 -29.10 -25.61 -8.43
CA LYS A 13 -27.92 -25.28 -9.23
C LYS A 13 -28.18 -24.11 -10.19
N THR A 14 -29.29 -24.16 -10.94
CA THR A 14 -29.67 -23.08 -11.86
C THR A 14 -29.96 -21.76 -11.13
N SER A 15 -30.56 -21.82 -9.93
CA SER A 15 -30.81 -20.62 -9.10
C SER A 15 -29.52 -20.00 -8.56
N LYS A 16 -28.53 -20.81 -8.16
CA LYS A 16 -27.22 -20.33 -7.74
C LYS A 16 -26.44 -19.70 -8.90
N GLU A 17 -26.47 -20.33 -10.07
CA GLU A 17 -25.85 -19.79 -11.29
C GLU A 17 -26.49 -18.44 -11.67
N TYR A 18 -27.81 -18.33 -11.68
CA TYR A 18 -28.50 -17.07 -11.97
C TYR A 18 -28.17 -15.94 -10.99
N LYS A 19 -28.12 -16.23 -9.68
CA LYS A 19 -27.70 -15.26 -8.66
C LYS A 19 -26.25 -14.81 -8.87
N ARG A 20 -25.37 -15.73 -9.25
CA ARG A 20 -23.97 -15.41 -9.57
C ARG A 20 -23.88 -14.46 -10.75
N THR A 21 -24.63 -14.71 -11.83
CA THR A 21 -24.66 -13.83 -13.02
C THR A 21 -25.12 -12.41 -12.67
N ILE A 22 -26.16 -12.24 -11.85
CA ILE A 22 -26.62 -10.92 -11.40
C ILE A 22 -25.54 -10.17 -10.62
N VAL A 23 -24.84 -10.86 -9.71
CA VAL A 23 -23.76 -10.25 -8.93
C VAL A 23 -22.61 -9.83 -9.84
N GLU A 24 -22.22 -10.67 -10.81
CA GLU A 24 -21.18 -10.36 -11.80
C GLU A 24 -21.55 -9.16 -12.68
N GLU A 25 -22.81 -9.05 -13.13
CA GLU A 25 -23.28 -7.90 -13.91
C GLU A 25 -23.24 -6.60 -13.10
N LYS A 26 -23.71 -6.63 -11.85
CA LYS A 26 -23.65 -5.47 -10.95
C LYS A 26 -22.21 -5.08 -10.62
N ASP A 27 -21.32 -6.05 -10.40
CA ASP A 27 -19.90 -5.78 -10.15
C ASP A 27 -19.24 -5.11 -11.35
N LYS A 28 -19.55 -5.55 -12.58
CA LYS A 28 -19.08 -4.90 -13.81
C LYS A 28 -19.58 -3.47 -13.93
N GLU A 29 -20.87 -3.23 -13.64
CA GLU A 29 -21.45 -1.89 -13.66
C GLU A 29 -20.76 -0.95 -12.67
N TRP A 30 -20.53 -1.43 -11.44
CA TRP A 30 -19.85 -0.66 -10.40
C TRP A 30 -18.36 -0.45 -10.68
N THR A 31 -17.68 -1.44 -11.23
CA THR A 31 -16.29 -1.32 -11.67
C THR A 31 -16.17 -0.23 -12.73
N LYS A 32 -17.08 -0.21 -13.73
CA LYS A 32 -17.09 0.83 -14.76
C LYS A 32 -17.35 2.22 -14.17
N LYS A 33 -18.31 2.34 -13.24
CA LYS A 33 -18.58 3.60 -12.52
C LYS A 33 -17.36 4.10 -11.75
N LEU A 34 -16.68 3.22 -11.01
CA LEU A 34 -15.48 3.57 -10.26
C LEU A 34 -14.33 3.99 -11.18
N ASN A 35 -14.09 3.27 -12.29
CA ASN A 35 -13.03 3.64 -13.24
C ASN A 35 -13.30 5.01 -13.89
N ASP A 36 -14.56 5.32 -14.23
CA ASP A 36 -14.96 6.64 -14.75
C ASP A 36 -14.75 7.77 -13.73
N ILE A 37 -14.88 7.46 -12.43
CA ILE A 37 -14.59 8.40 -11.36
C ILE A 37 -13.08 8.58 -11.18
N LEU A 38 -12.33 7.47 -11.11
CA LEU A 38 -10.88 7.46 -10.87
C LEU A 38 -10.08 8.08 -12.02
N SER A 39 -10.62 8.07 -13.24
CA SER A 39 -9.99 8.73 -14.40
C SER A 39 -10.09 10.26 -14.34
N ARG A 40 -10.94 10.82 -13.49
CA ARG A 40 -11.08 12.27 -13.32
C ARG A 40 -9.97 12.79 -12.43
N SER A 41 -9.23 13.78 -12.93
CA SER A 41 -8.04 14.36 -12.28
C SER A 41 -8.29 15.09 -10.96
N SER A 42 -9.55 15.28 -10.54
CA SER A 42 -9.92 15.89 -9.26
C SER A 42 -11.08 15.13 -8.62
N PHE A 43 -10.80 14.46 -7.49
CA PHE A 43 -11.81 13.81 -6.68
C PHE A 43 -11.61 14.14 -5.20
N SER A 44 -12.66 14.61 -4.52
CA SER A 44 -12.59 14.90 -3.09
C SER A 44 -12.84 13.64 -2.24
N ASN A 45 -12.34 13.63 -1.00
CA ASN A 45 -12.61 12.52 -0.08
C ASN A 45 -14.12 12.43 0.27
N ASP A 46 -14.81 13.57 0.40
CA ASP A 46 -16.25 13.62 0.70
C ASP A 46 -17.10 12.97 -0.41
N GLU A 47 -16.70 13.12 -1.67
CA GLU A 47 -17.37 12.45 -2.78
C GLU A 47 -17.11 10.93 -2.74
N LEU A 48 -15.92 10.52 -2.30
CA LEU A 48 -15.55 9.11 -2.20
C LEU A 48 -16.32 8.40 -1.09
N ASP A 49 -16.55 9.09 0.04
CA ASP A 49 -17.39 8.58 1.13
C ASP A 49 -18.84 8.43 0.69
N LYS A 50 -19.40 9.42 -0.03
CA LYS A 50 -20.75 9.31 -0.60
C LYS A 50 -20.88 8.13 -1.57
N ILE A 51 -19.87 7.89 -2.39
CA ILE A 51 -19.86 6.73 -3.30
C ILE A 51 -19.74 5.43 -2.52
N LYS A 52 -18.87 5.39 -1.50
CA LYS A 52 -18.67 4.22 -0.63
C LYS A 52 -20.00 3.74 -0.07
N GLU A 53 -20.85 4.65 0.40
CA GLU A 53 -22.18 4.34 0.94
C GLU A 53 -23.18 3.75 -0.08
N LEU A 54 -23.02 4.07 -1.37
CA LEU A 54 -23.92 3.62 -2.44
C LEU A 54 -23.57 2.23 -2.97
N ILE A 55 -22.40 1.69 -2.63
CA ILE A 55 -21.96 0.36 -3.07
C ILE A 55 -22.92 -0.72 -2.51
N PRO A 56 -23.56 -1.52 -3.38
CA PRO A 56 -24.54 -2.53 -2.99
C PRO A 56 -23.90 -3.66 -2.20
N LYS A 57 -24.61 -4.17 -1.18
CA LYS A 57 -24.10 -5.25 -0.33
C LYS A 57 -23.87 -6.56 -1.11
N GLU A 58 -24.64 -6.79 -2.17
CA GLU A 58 -24.63 -8.03 -2.94
C GLU A 58 -23.32 -8.24 -3.72
N ILE A 59 -22.60 -7.16 -4.05
CA ILE A 59 -21.31 -7.24 -4.76
C ILE A 59 -20.11 -7.28 -3.82
N LEU A 60 -20.32 -7.17 -2.50
CA LEU A 60 -19.27 -7.24 -1.48
C LEU A 60 -18.96 -8.70 -1.10
N THR A 61 -18.76 -9.55 -2.11
CA THR A 61 -18.37 -10.95 -1.94
C THR A 61 -16.90 -11.04 -1.51
N SER A 62 -16.50 -12.16 -0.91
CA SER A 62 -15.09 -12.39 -0.54
C SER A 62 -14.15 -12.41 -1.75
N GLU A 63 -14.65 -12.76 -2.93
CA GLU A 63 -13.91 -12.64 -4.20
C GLU A 63 -13.57 -11.18 -4.53
N ASN A 64 -14.50 -10.25 -4.29
CA ASN A 64 -14.32 -8.84 -4.62
C ASN A 64 -13.58 -8.04 -3.53
N VAL A 65 -13.74 -8.41 -2.25
CA VAL A 65 -13.24 -7.62 -1.10
C VAL A 65 -12.17 -8.33 -0.26
N GLY A 66 -12.04 -9.65 -0.43
CA GLY A 66 -11.29 -10.52 0.47
C GLY A 66 -12.08 -10.88 1.74
N GLU A 67 -11.50 -11.75 2.55
CA GLU A 67 -12.03 -12.07 3.89
C GLU A 67 -11.60 -10.98 4.87
N VAL A 68 -12.50 -10.07 5.23
CA VAL A 68 -12.23 -8.97 6.18
C VAL A 68 -12.30 -9.39 7.65
N VAL A 69 -12.87 -10.56 7.90
CA VAL A 69 -13.11 -11.15 9.22
C VAL A 69 -12.73 -12.62 9.15
N THR A 70 -12.14 -13.14 10.23
CA THR A 70 -11.82 -14.56 10.36
C THR A 70 -13.07 -15.39 10.61
N GLU A 71 -13.02 -16.70 10.37
CA GLU A 71 -14.17 -17.61 10.61
C GLU A 71 -14.68 -17.56 12.06
N ASP A 72 -13.77 -17.34 13.01
CA ASP A 72 -14.07 -17.17 14.43
C ASP A 72 -14.30 -15.71 14.83
N GLY A 73 -14.56 -14.80 13.87
CA GLY A 73 -15.17 -13.48 14.10
C GLY A 73 -14.23 -12.35 14.52
N TYR A 74 -12.93 -12.44 14.27
CA TYR A 74 -12.00 -11.32 14.47
C TYR A 74 -11.92 -10.48 13.19
N ALA A 75 -12.09 -9.16 13.29
CA ALA A 75 -11.73 -8.26 12.19
C ALA A 75 -10.22 -8.38 11.89
N LYS A 76 -9.83 -8.39 10.61
CA LYS A 76 -8.43 -8.62 10.21
C LYS A 76 -7.61 -7.33 10.23
N PRO A 77 -6.57 -7.21 11.07
CA PRO A 77 -5.74 -6.00 11.18
C PRO A 77 -4.91 -5.67 9.93
N GLU A 78 -4.75 -6.59 8.97
CA GLU A 78 -4.10 -6.31 7.68
C GLU A 78 -4.83 -5.25 6.84
N TYR A 79 -6.09 -4.96 7.16
CA TYR A 79 -6.85 -3.85 6.60
C TYR A 79 -6.56 -2.60 7.44
N ASP A 80 -6.13 -1.52 6.79
CA ASP A 80 -5.69 -0.27 7.44
C ASP A 80 -6.76 0.32 8.38
N GLU A 81 -8.04 0.29 7.99
CA GLU A 81 -9.15 0.76 8.81
C GLU A 81 -9.31 -0.06 10.10
N VAL A 82 -9.07 -1.38 10.05
CA VAL A 82 -9.06 -2.26 11.24
C VAL A 82 -7.83 -2.01 12.09
N PHE A 83 -6.67 -1.84 11.46
CA PHE A 83 -5.43 -1.50 12.14
C PHE A 83 -5.58 -0.20 12.95
N LYS A 84 -6.11 0.86 12.33
CA LYS A 84 -6.41 2.15 12.98
C LYS A 84 -7.34 1.95 14.16
N SER A 85 -8.48 1.30 13.94
CA SER A 85 -9.45 1.04 15.01
C SER A 85 -8.87 0.23 16.16
N LEU A 86 -8.05 -0.79 15.91
CA LEU A 86 -7.40 -1.57 16.96
C LEU A 86 -6.65 -0.68 17.98
N PHE A 87 -5.95 0.34 17.47
CA PHE A 87 -5.07 1.18 18.26
C PHE A 87 -5.67 2.50 18.74
N THR A 88 -6.78 2.96 18.15
CA THR A 88 -7.34 4.29 18.45
C THR A 88 -8.82 4.28 18.83
N LEU A 89 -9.50 3.12 18.88
CA LEU A 89 -10.91 3.04 19.24
C LEU A 89 -11.18 3.70 20.59
N ASN A 90 -12.25 4.50 20.66
CA ASN A 90 -12.69 5.24 21.85
C ASN A 90 -11.63 6.18 22.46
N ASN A 91 -10.63 6.61 21.68
CA ASN A 91 -9.48 7.38 22.15
C ASN A 91 -8.68 6.67 23.27
N GLU A 92 -8.70 5.34 23.29
CA GLU A 92 -7.85 4.54 24.18
C GLU A 92 -6.57 4.11 23.46
N TYR A 93 -5.42 4.64 23.91
CA TYR A 93 -4.13 4.43 23.23
C TYR A 93 -3.18 3.48 23.97
N ASP A 94 -3.64 2.77 24.98
CA ASP A 94 -2.79 1.84 25.76
C ASP A 94 -2.23 0.71 24.89
N LEU A 95 -3.04 0.14 23.98
CA LEU A 95 -2.56 -0.84 23.01
C LEU A 95 -1.49 -0.25 22.09
N LEU A 96 -1.68 1.00 21.65
CA LEU A 96 -0.74 1.71 20.77
C LEU A 96 0.60 1.95 21.47
N VAL A 97 0.56 2.43 22.72
CA VAL A 97 1.76 2.62 23.55
C VAL A 97 2.52 1.30 23.73
N ASN A 98 1.82 0.22 24.07
CA ASN A 98 2.45 -1.09 24.25
C ASN A 98 3.07 -1.60 22.93
N PHE A 99 2.33 -1.50 21.82
CA PHE A 99 2.81 -1.90 20.51
C PHE A 99 4.08 -1.16 20.09
N ILE A 100 4.10 0.17 20.21
CA ILE A 100 5.27 1.00 19.89
C ILE A 100 6.46 0.58 20.76
N ASN A 101 6.27 0.48 22.08
CA ASN A 101 7.36 0.14 23.00
C ASN A 101 7.90 -1.27 22.78
N ASP A 102 7.03 -2.24 22.53
CA ASP A 102 7.42 -3.60 22.20
C ASP A 102 8.29 -3.65 20.95
N ILE A 103 7.92 -2.92 19.90
CA ILE A 103 8.73 -2.81 18.68
C ILE A 103 10.08 -2.16 18.95
N LEU A 104 10.09 -1.03 19.64
CA LEU A 104 11.33 -0.29 19.87
C LEU A 104 12.27 -1.00 20.83
N LYS A 105 11.75 -1.83 21.72
CA LYS A 105 12.53 -2.67 22.64
C LYS A 105 13.19 -3.85 21.94
N ASP A 106 12.45 -4.56 21.08
CA ASP A 106 12.90 -5.81 20.49
C ASP A 106 13.54 -5.64 19.09
N ALA A 107 13.45 -4.46 18.47
CA ALA A 107 14.03 -4.23 17.15
C ALA A 107 15.58 -4.29 17.21
N PRO A 108 16.23 -5.02 16.28
CA PRO A 108 17.68 -5.09 16.19
C PRO A 108 18.29 -3.70 16.02
N TYR A 109 19.43 -3.44 16.68
CA TYR A 109 20.13 -2.14 16.65
C TYR A 109 19.24 -0.95 17.04
N ALA A 110 18.08 -1.20 17.68
CA ALA A 110 17.29 -0.13 18.26
C ALA A 110 18.17 0.67 19.21
N ASN A 111 18.03 1.99 19.12
CA ASN A 111 18.78 2.85 20.02
C ASN A 111 18.39 2.49 21.44
N ARG A 112 19.30 1.92 22.23
CA ARG A 112 19.08 1.66 23.66
C ARG A 112 18.78 2.95 24.45
N ASN A 113 18.91 4.11 23.79
CA ASN A 113 18.61 5.45 24.30
C ASN A 113 17.25 6.02 23.83
N ILE A 114 16.36 5.23 23.22
CA ILE A 114 14.96 5.64 23.11
C ILE A 114 14.29 5.35 24.45
N LYS A 115 13.94 6.42 25.17
CA LYS A 115 13.07 6.28 26.33
C LYS A 115 11.77 5.62 25.89
N PRO A 116 11.24 4.65 26.64
CA PRO A 116 9.91 4.12 26.39
C PRO A 116 8.90 5.26 26.33
N PHE A 117 8.01 5.18 25.35
CA PHE A 117 6.85 6.04 25.25
C PHE A 117 5.95 5.75 26.44
N THR A 118 5.73 6.72 27.32
CA THR A 118 4.91 6.50 28.52
C THR A 118 3.44 6.74 28.24
N GLN A 119 3.12 7.76 27.43
CA GLN A 119 1.76 8.17 27.12
C GLN A 119 1.68 8.85 25.75
N ILE A 120 0.60 8.58 25.01
CA ILE A 120 0.23 9.36 23.82
C ILE A 120 -0.57 10.58 24.27
N LYS A 121 -0.06 11.77 23.94
CA LYS A 121 -0.71 13.06 24.17
C LYS A 121 -1.91 13.24 23.24
N ARG A 122 -1.74 12.94 21.94
CA ARG A 122 -2.81 12.95 20.94
C ARG A 122 -2.48 12.15 19.69
N ILE A 123 -3.51 11.78 18.94
CA ILE A 123 -3.40 11.39 17.53
C ILE A 123 -3.51 12.66 16.66
N VAL A 124 -2.50 12.92 15.85
CA VAL A 124 -2.41 14.09 14.97
C VAL A 124 -3.11 13.78 13.65
N ARG A 125 -4.11 14.58 13.30
CA ARG A 125 -4.81 14.51 12.00
C ARG A 125 -4.03 15.28 10.96
N VAL A 126 -3.12 14.58 10.30
CA VAL A 126 -2.18 15.19 9.36
C VAL A 126 -2.88 15.95 8.26
N GLU A 127 -3.99 15.46 7.71
CA GLU A 127 -4.72 16.13 6.61
C GLU A 127 -5.12 17.56 6.95
N THR A 128 -5.37 17.83 8.24
CA THR A 128 -5.82 19.11 8.77
C THR A 128 -4.74 19.87 9.54
N ASP A 129 -3.53 19.31 9.68
CA ASP A 129 -2.47 19.93 10.47
C ASP A 129 -1.69 20.96 9.62
N PRO A 130 -1.80 22.27 9.93
CA PRO A 130 -1.15 23.32 9.15
C PRO A 130 0.36 23.39 9.38
N THR A 131 0.90 22.67 10.37
CA THR A 131 2.34 22.59 10.62
C THR A 131 3.01 21.53 9.73
N ILE A 132 2.22 20.62 9.16
CA ILE A 132 2.68 19.55 8.29
C ILE A 132 2.25 19.78 6.84
N ASN A 133 1.05 20.34 6.60
CA ASN A 133 0.50 20.56 5.26
C ASN A 133 0.55 22.03 4.81
N TYR A 134 1.07 22.25 3.61
CA TYR A 134 1.08 23.56 2.95
C TYR A 134 0.13 23.58 1.75
N ILE A 135 -0.42 24.77 1.46
CA ILE A 135 -1.37 24.96 0.35
C ILE A 135 -0.67 24.67 -0.99
N GLY A 136 -1.32 23.88 -1.84
CA GLY A 136 -0.81 23.53 -3.18
C GLY A 136 0.12 22.31 -3.24
N GLU A 137 0.43 21.69 -2.10
CA GLU A 137 1.34 20.54 -2.06
C GLU A 137 0.64 19.18 -1.97
N LYS A 138 1.37 18.13 -2.35
CA LYS A 138 0.96 16.73 -2.14
C LYS A 138 0.89 16.43 -0.64
N ARG A 139 -0.32 16.14 -0.14
CA ARG A 139 -0.54 15.89 1.28
C ARG A 139 -0.17 14.44 1.66
N PRO A 140 0.63 14.23 2.71
CA PRO A 140 0.76 12.90 3.31
C PRO A 140 -0.59 12.41 3.83
N ARG A 141 -0.88 11.13 3.59
CA ARG A 141 -1.98 10.38 4.20
C ARG A 141 -1.33 9.32 5.07
N LEU A 142 -1.37 9.55 6.38
CA LEU A 142 -0.74 8.69 7.38
C LEU A 142 -1.82 7.86 8.07
N ASP A 143 -1.53 6.61 8.38
CA ASP A 143 -2.51 5.78 9.07
C ASP A 143 -2.70 6.20 10.53
N ILE A 144 -1.61 6.26 11.31
CA ILE A 144 -1.62 6.73 12.69
C ILE A 144 -0.39 7.61 12.92
N LEU A 145 -0.59 8.90 13.18
CA LEU A 145 0.46 9.78 13.70
C LEU A 145 0.19 10.09 15.17
N ALA A 146 1.02 9.56 16.06
CA ALA A 146 0.92 9.81 17.49
C ALA A 146 1.98 10.82 17.95
N GLU A 147 1.60 11.73 18.82
CA GLU A 147 2.52 12.62 19.56
C GLU A 147 2.53 12.23 21.03
N ASP A 148 3.71 12.18 21.65
CA ASP A 148 3.88 11.96 23.09
C ASP A 148 4.08 13.28 23.87
N GLU A 149 4.18 13.19 25.19
CA GLU A 149 4.39 14.35 26.07
C GLU A 149 5.78 15.01 25.92
N GLU A 150 6.75 14.32 25.31
CA GLU A 150 8.09 14.86 25.01
C GLU A 150 8.17 15.44 23.58
N ASN A 151 7.02 15.62 22.90
CA ASN A 151 6.89 16.07 21.52
C ASN A 151 7.57 15.15 20.48
N ASN A 152 7.84 13.89 20.83
CA ASN A 152 8.23 12.87 19.86
C ASN A 152 7.00 12.47 19.04
N HIS A 153 7.25 12.11 17.79
CA HIS A 153 6.22 11.73 16.83
C HIS A 153 6.48 10.31 16.33
N ILE A 154 5.45 9.48 16.34
CA ILE A 154 5.50 8.13 15.78
C ILE A 154 4.45 8.03 14.69
N ASN A 155 4.91 7.88 13.46
CA ASN A 155 4.07 7.49 12.34
C ASN A 155 4.02 5.97 12.28
N ILE A 156 2.83 5.38 12.20
CA ILE A 156 2.65 3.94 12.02
C ILE A 156 1.80 3.73 10.78
N GLU A 157 2.26 2.87 9.87
CA GLU A 157 1.64 2.59 8.59
C GLU A 157 1.41 1.08 8.43
N MET A 158 0.20 0.69 8.03
CA MET A 158 -0.14 -0.68 7.66
C MET A 158 -0.25 -0.77 6.14
N GLN A 159 0.78 -1.32 5.51
CA GLN A 159 0.83 -1.43 4.05
C GLN A 159 0.53 -2.86 3.59
N ARG A 160 -0.69 -3.07 3.11
CA ARG A 160 -1.12 -4.35 2.57
C ARG A 160 -0.60 -4.61 1.15
N ALA A 161 -0.70 -3.63 0.26
CA ALA A 161 -0.30 -3.77 -1.14
C ALA A 161 1.19 -3.48 -1.34
N PHE A 162 1.83 -4.20 -2.26
CA PHE A 162 3.17 -3.87 -2.70
C PHE A 162 3.13 -2.63 -3.60
N GLU A 163 3.91 -1.61 -3.26
CA GLU A 163 4.06 -0.38 -4.03
C GLU A 163 5.54 -0.13 -4.30
N ASN A 164 5.88 0.13 -5.57
CA ASN A 164 7.27 0.32 -5.99
C ASN A 164 7.91 1.52 -5.28
N ASP A 165 7.17 2.63 -5.20
CA ASP A 165 7.56 3.94 -4.63
C ASP A 165 7.33 4.05 -3.11
N TYR A 166 7.14 2.92 -2.41
CA TYR A 166 6.80 2.93 -0.99
C TYR A 166 7.92 3.50 -0.10
N LEU A 167 9.19 3.26 -0.46
CA LEU A 167 10.32 3.77 0.33
C LEU A 167 10.40 5.29 0.24
N GLU A 168 10.28 5.82 -0.97
CA GLU A 168 10.23 7.26 -1.26
C GLU A 168 9.05 7.91 -0.53
N ARG A 169 7.89 7.23 -0.47
CA ARG A 169 6.74 7.68 0.32
C ARG A 169 7.03 7.68 1.82
N ALA A 170 7.65 6.62 2.36
CA ALA A 170 8.02 6.53 3.77
C ALA A 170 9.01 7.65 4.16
N GLU A 171 10.03 7.88 3.33
CA GLU A 171 11.00 8.97 3.52
C GLU A 171 10.35 10.35 3.44
N TYR A 172 9.47 10.56 2.46
CA TYR A 172 8.72 11.80 2.33
C TYR A 172 7.87 12.07 3.58
N TYR A 173 7.11 11.08 4.04
CA TYR A 173 6.25 11.19 5.22
C TYR A 173 7.07 11.49 6.48
N LEU A 174 8.16 10.76 6.69
CA LEU A 174 9.06 10.99 7.82
C LEU A 174 9.62 12.41 7.81
N SER A 175 10.09 12.87 6.65
CA SER A 175 10.68 14.20 6.47
C SER A 175 9.66 15.31 6.70
N ARG A 176 8.41 15.13 6.23
CA ARG A 176 7.30 16.07 6.45
C ARG A 176 6.95 16.20 7.92
N VAL A 177 6.83 15.09 8.62
CA VAL A 177 6.53 15.09 10.07
C VAL A 177 7.72 15.64 10.87
N HIS A 178 8.96 15.32 10.48
CA HIS A 178 10.15 15.81 11.18
C HIS A 178 10.40 17.30 10.95
N GLY A 179 10.18 17.79 9.73
CA GLY A 179 10.29 19.19 9.34
C GLY A 179 9.10 20.07 9.75
N ARG A 180 8.20 19.56 10.60
CA ARG A 180 7.09 20.32 11.16
C ARG A 180 7.59 21.61 11.82
N LYS A 181 6.76 22.65 11.81
CA LYS A 181 7.12 23.98 12.30
C LYS A 181 7.67 23.94 13.73
N LEU A 182 8.91 24.40 13.90
CA LEU A 182 9.48 24.75 15.20
C LEU A 182 9.11 26.21 15.51
N GLU A 183 8.59 26.48 16.70
CA GLU A 183 8.21 27.84 17.11
C GLU A 183 9.44 28.76 17.24
N GLU A 184 9.27 30.04 16.92
CA GLU A 184 10.33 31.04 17.06
C GLU A 184 10.76 31.16 18.53
N GLY A 185 12.07 31.21 18.77
CA GLY A 185 12.65 31.25 20.11
C GLY A 185 12.91 29.88 20.76
N LYS A 186 12.53 28.78 20.11
CA LYS A 186 12.87 27.42 20.54
C LYS A 186 14.26 26.99 20.06
N GLU A 187 14.97 26.22 20.88
CA GLU A 187 16.26 25.65 20.50
C GLU A 187 16.09 24.41 19.61
N TYR A 188 16.95 24.21 18.62
CA TYR A 188 16.90 23.03 17.74
C TYR A 188 17.03 21.70 18.50
N LYS A 189 17.66 21.69 19.68
CA LYS A 189 17.75 20.48 20.52
C LYS A 189 16.39 20.00 21.02
N GLU A 190 15.40 20.90 21.12
CA GLU A 190 14.02 20.64 21.54
C GLU A 190 13.20 19.92 20.45
N ILE A 191 13.71 19.79 19.23
CA ILE A 191 13.03 18.99 18.18
C ILE A 191 12.93 17.54 18.67
N GLY A 192 11.71 17.09 18.93
CA GLY A 192 11.44 15.70 19.33
C GLY A 192 11.82 14.71 18.23
N LYS A 193 11.98 13.45 18.59
CA LYS A 193 12.26 12.38 17.61
C LYS A 193 11.06 12.20 16.67
N THR A 194 11.32 11.75 15.45
CA THR A 194 10.29 11.30 14.50
C THR A 194 10.62 9.87 14.08
N ILE A 195 9.74 8.94 14.38
CA ILE A 195 9.91 7.52 14.06
C ILE A 195 8.81 7.09 13.10
N GLY A 196 9.16 6.41 12.01
CA GLY A 196 8.20 5.70 11.16
C GLY A 196 8.25 4.20 11.45
N ILE A 197 7.12 3.57 11.70
CA ILE A 197 6.94 2.13 11.85
C ILE A 197 6.04 1.66 10.71
N HIS A 198 6.61 0.93 9.77
CA HIS A 198 5.97 0.47 8.54
C HIS A 198 5.79 -1.04 8.60
N ILE A 199 4.54 -1.48 8.65
CA ILE A 199 4.17 -2.89 8.74
C ILE A 199 3.75 -3.35 7.34
N LEU A 200 4.53 -4.24 6.75
CA LEU A 200 4.37 -4.65 5.36
C LEU A 200 3.78 -6.05 5.30
N ASN A 201 2.65 -6.20 4.60
CA ASN A 201 2.07 -7.52 4.29
C ASN A 201 2.67 -8.16 3.02
N HIS A 202 3.91 -7.80 2.70
CA HIS A 202 4.64 -8.29 1.54
C HIS A 202 6.14 -8.27 1.84
N VAL A 203 6.93 -9.01 1.07
CA VAL A 203 8.38 -8.96 1.13
C VAL A 203 8.86 -7.81 0.25
N LYS A 204 9.47 -6.78 0.86
CA LYS A 204 10.11 -5.66 0.16
C LYS A 204 11.61 -5.90 -0.03
N TYR A 205 12.29 -6.44 0.98
CA TYR A 205 13.74 -6.67 0.95
C TYR A 205 14.03 -8.16 0.83
N ASN A 206 13.94 -8.68 -0.40
CA ASN A 206 14.13 -10.11 -0.70
C ASN A 206 15.57 -10.62 -0.46
N HIS A 207 16.56 -9.73 -0.49
CA HIS A 207 17.98 -10.01 -0.26
C HIS A 207 18.39 -9.91 1.21
N ILE A 208 17.45 -9.58 2.10
CA ILE A 208 17.66 -9.48 3.54
C ILE A 208 16.74 -10.50 4.22
N GLU A 209 17.27 -11.40 5.05
CA GLU A 209 16.46 -12.40 5.74
C GLU A 209 15.72 -11.83 6.97
N ASP A 210 16.23 -10.76 7.55
CA ASP A 210 15.63 -10.10 8.71
C ASP A 210 14.20 -9.64 8.43
N TYR A 211 13.32 -9.90 9.39
CA TYR A 211 11.91 -9.48 9.36
C TYR A 211 11.69 -8.07 9.92
N VAL A 212 12.71 -7.48 10.55
CA VAL A 212 12.73 -6.07 10.98
C VAL A 212 13.97 -5.41 10.40
N ASN A 213 13.75 -4.36 9.60
CA ASN A 213 14.82 -3.57 8.99
C ASN A 213 14.73 -2.13 9.49
N CYS A 214 15.84 -1.58 9.98
CA CYS A 214 15.88 -0.23 10.54
C CYS A 214 16.79 0.69 9.71
N LEU A 215 16.24 1.82 9.24
CA LEU A 215 16.97 2.83 8.48
C LEU A 215 17.17 4.08 9.34
N ARG A 216 18.38 4.62 9.32
CA ARG A 216 18.84 5.74 10.17
C ARG A 216 19.90 6.55 9.43
N LEU A 217 20.12 7.78 9.91
CA LEU A 217 21.26 8.60 9.48
C LEU A 217 22.56 8.05 10.09
N THR A 218 23.45 7.58 9.21
CA THR A 218 24.79 7.07 9.52
C THR A 218 25.82 7.83 8.66
N MET A 219 27.10 7.72 8.99
CA MET A 219 28.17 8.20 8.10
C MET A 219 28.55 7.09 7.12
N ASP A 220 28.72 7.43 5.84
CA ASP A 220 29.14 6.46 4.82
C ASP A 220 30.41 5.72 5.27
N GLY A 221 30.35 4.39 5.22
CA GLY A 221 31.45 3.52 5.62
C GLY A 221 31.67 3.38 7.14
N HIS A 222 30.81 3.98 7.99
CA HIS A 222 30.90 3.85 9.44
C HIS A 222 29.69 3.10 10.03
N PRO A 223 29.89 2.14 10.95
CA PRO A 223 28.77 1.46 11.62
C PRO A 223 28.02 2.33 12.64
N ASP A 224 28.42 3.58 12.85
CA ASP A 224 27.90 4.41 13.94
C ASP A 224 26.67 5.20 13.51
N ILE A 225 25.72 5.28 14.43
CA ILE A 225 24.53 6.09 14.28
C ILE A 225 24.90 7.54 14.58
N TYR A 226 24.83 8.39 13.55
CA TYR A 226 25.22 9.80 13.66
C TYR A 226 24.09 10.67 14.23
N SER A 227 22.84 10.37 13.88
CA SER A 227 21.66 11.01 14.47
C SER A 227 20.60 9.99 14.85
N SER A 228 19.98 10.22 16.01
CA SER A 228 18.89 9.40 16.54
C SER A 228 17.55 10.14 16.59
N LYS A 229 17.48 11.31 15.94
CA LYS A 229 16.27 12.13 15.85
C LYS A 229 15.27 11.56 14.85
N THR A 230 15.71 10.77 13.88
CA THR A 230 14.84 10.09 12.91
C THR A 230 15.18 8.61 12.78
N ALA A 231 14.16 7.78 12.53
CA ALA A 231 14.34 6.37 12.19
C ALA A 231 13.12 5.85 11.42
N LEU A 232 13.35 4.91 10.50
CA LEU A 232 12.31 4.08 9.89
C LEU A 232 12.50 2.64 10.32
N TYR A 233 11.41 1.97 10.68
CA TYR A 233 11.35 0.55 10.98
C TYR A 233 10.42 -0.11 9.98
N PHE A 234 10.91 -1.08 9.21
CA PHE A 234 10.10 -1.89 8.31
C PHE A 234 9.96 -3.30 8.90
N ILE A 235 8.73 -3.71 9.16
CA ILE A 235 8.39 -5.01 9.72
C ILE A 235 7.67 -5.81 8.63
N GLU A 236 8.30 -6.86 8.12
CA GLU A 236 7.78 -7.67 7.01
C GLU A 236 7.05 -8.91 7.54
N LEU A 237 5.71 -8.85 7.58
CA LEU A 237 4.85 -9.91 8.11
C LEU A 237 5.12 -11.28 7.46
N PRO A 238 5.29 -11.40 6.12
CA PRO A 238 5.56 -12.70 5.50
C PRO A 238 6.83 -13.39 6.03
N LYS A 239 7.84 -12.63 6.46
CA LYS A 239 9.06 -13.19 7.04
C LYS A 239 8.83 -13.71 8.47
N ILE A 240 7.95 -13.05 9.24
CA ILE A 240 7.53 -13.53 10.57
C ILE A 240 6.79 -14.88 10.45
N HIS A 241 5.97 -15.05 9.42
CA HIS A 241 5.17 -16.28 9.24
C HIS A 241 5.97 -17.51 8.86
N LYS A 242 7.20 -17.34 8.36
CA LYS A 242 8.10 -18.47 8.10
C LYS A 242 8.57 -19.17 9.38
N SER A 243 8.44 -18.50 10.54
CA SER A 243 8.81 -19.06 11.83
C SER A 243 7.61 -19.69 12.54
N ASP A 244 7.77 -20.94 12.95
CA ASP A 244 6.80 -21.63 13.80
C ASP A 244 6.79 -21.06 15.22
N TYR A 245 7.90 -20.49 15.69
CA TYR A 245 8.07 -20.00 17.05
C TYR A 245 7.88 -18.49 17.15
N ILE A 246 7.31 -18.03 18.26
CA ILE A 246 7.27 -16.63 18.68
C ILE A 246 8.39 -16.42 19.70
N VAL A 247 9.47 -15.72 19.32
CA VAL A 247 10.63 -15.51 20.20
C VAL A 247 10.70 -14.13 20.83
N ASN A 248 9.87 -13.18 20.38
CA ASN A 248 9.81 -11.81 20.91
C ASN A 248 8.45 -11.15 20.62
N ARG A 249 8.25 -9.92 21.13
CA ARG A 249 6.98 -9.19 21.04
C ARG A 249 6.66 -8.73 19.62
N ILE A 250 7.65 -8.38 18.81
CA ILE A 250 7.43 -8.01 17.41
C ILE A 250 6.82 -9.17 16.64
N MET A 251 7.34 -10.39 16.81
CA MET A 251 6.77 -11.57 16.18
C MET A 251 5.35 -11.88 16.68
N LEU A 252 5.10 -11.70 17.97
CA LEU A 252 3.77 -11.88 18.55
C LEU A 252 2.75 -10.91 17.94
N TRP A 253 3.09 -9.62 17.88
CA TRP A 253 2.27 -8.61 17.22
C TRP A 253 2.10 -8.89 15.73
N GLY A 254 3.16 -9.25 15.02
CA GLY A 254 3.09 -9.60 13.60
C GLY A 254 2.18 -10.81 13.34
N LYS A 255 2.25 -11.86 14.15
CA LYS A 255 1.34 -13.01 14.07
C LYS A 255 -0.11 -12.61 14.39
N LEU A 256 -0.35 -11.76 15.40
CA LEU A 256 -1.69 -11.26 15.72
C LEU A 256 -2.28 -10.42 14.57
N ILE A 257 -1.50 -9.52 13.99
CA ILE A 257 -1.92 -8.63 12.89
C ILE A 257 -2.34 -9.43 11.67
N SER A 258 -1.61 -10.51 11.38
CA SER A 258 -1.82 -11.29 10.16
C SER A 258 -2.88 -12.37 10.33
N ASN A 259 -2.89 -13.03 11.49
CA ASN A 259 -3.88 -14.05 11.82
C ASN A 259 -4.20 -14.06 13.33
N PRO A 260 -5.19 -13.25 13.77
CA PRO A 260 -5.61 -13.21 15.17
C PRO A 260 -6.22 -14.54 15.66
N SER A 261 -6.66 -15.41 14.75
CA SER A 261 -7.18 -16.74 15.06
C SER A 261 -6.10 -17.78 15.31
N SER A 262 -4.82 -17.45 15.07
CA SER A 262 -3.72 -18.41 15.23
C SER A 262 -3.63 -18.95 16.65
N LEU A 263 -3.37 -20.26 16.77
CA LEU A 263 -3.36 -20.96 18.06
C LEU A 263 -2.30 -20.38 19.00
N ASP A 264 -1.11 -20.07 18.50
CA ASP A 264 -0.01 -19.51 19.30
C ASP A 264 -0.41 -18.18 19.96
N VAL A 265 -1.01 -17.27 19.18
CA VAL A 265 -1.49 -15.97 19.67
C VAL A 265 -2.57 -16.18 20.73
N ARG A 266 -3.53 -17.07 20.47
CA ARG A 266 -4.63 -17.39 21.39
C ARG A 266 -4.15 -18.02 22.69
N VAL A 267 -3.13 -18.87 22.64
CA VAL A 267 -2.53 -19.51 23.83
C VAL A 267 -1.79 -18.46 24.66
N ILE A 268 -0.98 -17.61 24.05
CA ILE A 268 -0.25 -16.54 24.74
C ILE A 268 -1.21 -15.53 25.38
N ALA A 269 -2.28 -15.17 24.67
CA ALA A 269 -3.32 -14.25 25.17
C ALA A 269 -3.98 -14.70 26.49
N LYS A 270 -3.93 -15.99 26.85
CA LYS A 270 -4.46 -16.46 28.14
C LYS A 270 -3.72 -15.87 29.33
N ASN A 271 -2.43 -15.57 29.16
CA ASN A 271 -1.54 -15.06 30.21
C ASN A 271 -1.00 -13.66 29.90
N ASP A 272 -1.37 -13.07 28.77
CA ASP A 272 -0.95 -11.74 28.35
C ASP A 272 -2.15 -10.82 28.19
N SER A 273 -2.34 -9.89 29.13
CA SER A 273 -3.49 -9.00 29.17
C SER A 273 -3.56 -8.02 28.01
N ILE A 274 -2.40 -7.61 27.46
CA ILE A 274 -2.33 -6.67 26.34
C ILE A 274 -2.77 -7.36 25.05
N ILE A 275 -2.24 -8.55 24.79
CA ILE A 275 -2.62 -9.34 23.61
C ILE A 275 -4.07 -9.80 23.71
N LYS A 276 -4.54 -10.15 24.92
CA LYS A 276 -5.96 -10.43 25.15
C LYS A 276 -6.83 -9.22 24.82
N LYS A 277 -6.50 -8.03 25.33
CA LYS A 277 -7.24 -6.79 25.03
C LYS A 277 -7.27 -6.51 23.54
N ALA A 278 -6.16 -6.73 22.82
CA ALA A 278 -6.13 -6.60 21.37
C ALA A 278 -7.09 -7.58 20.67
N LEU A 279 -7.09 -8.86 21.05
CA LEU A 279 -8.03 -9.85 20.50
C LEU A 279 -9.49 -9.49 20.81
N ASP A 280 -9.79 -9.07 22.03
CA ASP A 280 -11.14 -8.67 22.45
C ASP A 280 -11.65 -7.48 21.60
N ARG A 281 -10.79 -6.49 21.32
CA ARG A 281 -11.11 -5.36 20.44
C ARG A 281 -11.33 -5.78 18.98
N LEU A 282 -10.52 -6.71 18.46
CA LEU A 282 -10.75 -7.26 17.11
C LEU A 282 -12.05 -8.05 17.02
N LYS A 283 -12.45 -8.72 18.11
CA LYS A 283 -13.71 -9.45 18.22
C LYS A 283 -14.92 -8.50 18.27
N GLU A 284 -14.80 -7.38 18.99
CA GLU A 284 -15.78 -6.30 19.02
C GLU A 284 -16.00 -5.73 17.60
N LEU A 285 -14.91 -5.34 16.91
CA LEU A 285 -14.96 -4.83 15.54
C LEU A 285 -15.54 -5.88 14.57
N GLY A 286 -15.13 -7.14 14.71
CA GLY A 286 -15.61 -8.26 13.89
C GLY A 286 -17.06 -8.67 14.14
N SER A 287 -17.68 -8.15 15.21
CA SER A 287 -19.11 -8.37 15.51
C SER A 287 -19.98 -7.17 15.13
N ASN A 288 -19.38 -6.05 14.71
CA ASN A 288 -20.09 -4.85 14.30
C ASN A 288 -20.43 -4.88 12.80
N GLU A 289 -21.67 -5.22 12.46
CA GLU A 289 -22.12 -5.37 11.07
C GLU A 289 -21.98 -4.09 10.22
N GLU A 290 -22.23 -2.92 10.81
CA GLU A 290 -22.14 -1.63 10.12
C GLU A 290 -20.68 -1.29 9.81
N TYR A 291 -19.80 -1.47 10.81
CA TYR A 291 -18.37 -1.33 10.64
C TYR A 291 -17.84 -2.26 9.54
N LEU A 292 -18.20 -3.54 9.57
CA LEU A 292 -17.76 -4.51 8.56
C LEU A 292 -18.30 -4.21 7.17
N LEU A 293 -19.53 -3.69 7.07
CA LEU A 293 -20.07 -3.26 5.79
C LEU A 293 -19.25 -2.12 5.20
N ASN A 294 -18.94 -1.09 6.00
CA ASN A 294 -18.13 0.04 5.57
C ASN A 294 -16.70 -0.39 5.22
N LEU A 295 -16.11 -1.28 6.01
CA LEU A 295 -14.81 -1.88 5.73
C LEU A 295 -14.81 -2.61 4.38
N LYS A 296 -15.82 -3.46 4.11
CA LYS A 296 -15.95 -4.18 2.84
C LYS A 296 -16.09 -3.23 1.64
N ARG A 297 -16.84 -2.13 1.79
CA ARG A 297 -16.98 -1.10 0.76
C ARG A 297 -15.65 -0.39 0.48
N GLY A 298 -14.89 -0.09 1.53
CA GLY A 298 -13.54 0.48 1.40
C GLY A 298 -12.59 -0.47 0.68
N ALA A 299 -12.57 -1.74 1.11
CA ALA A 299 -11.77 -2.79 0.49
C ALA A 299 -12.13 -3.01 -0.99
N TYR A 300 -13.42 -2.95 -1.34
CA TYR A 300 -13.89 -3.01 -2.72
C TYR A 300 -13.28 -1.88 -3.56
N ILE A 301 -13.42 -0.63 -3.12
CA ILE A 301 -12.86 0.54 -3.83
C ILE A 301 -11.35 0.40 -3.99
N MET A 302 -10.63 0.03 -2.93
CA MET A 302 -9.18 -0.14 -2.96
C MET A 302 -8.75 -1.21 -3.97
N ASN A 303 -9.40 -2.38 -3.96
CA ASN A 303 -9.10 -3.46 -4.90
C ASN A 303 -9.35 -3.04 -6.35
N LYS A 304 -10.48 -2.39 -6.64
CA LYS A 304 -10.80 -1.92 -8.00
C LYS A 304 -9.85 -0.81 -8.45
N SER A 305 -9.52 0.13 -7.57
CA SER A 305 -8.57 1.22 -7.86
C SER A 305 -7.18 0.68 -8.19
N ARG A 306 -6.72 -0.32 -7.45
CA ARG A 306 -5.44 -0.99 -7.71
C ARG A 306 -5.44 -1.70 -9.06
N ASN A 307 -6.46 -2.51 -9.34
CA ASN A 307 -6.58 -3.21 -10.61
C ASN A 307 -6.61 -2.22 -11.80
N PHE A 308 -7.31 -1.09 -11.65
CA PHE A 308 -7.36 -0.05 -12.67
C PHE A 308 -5.98 0.62 -12.88
N LYS A 309 -5.25 0.91 -11.80
CA LYS A 309 -3.88 1.43 -11.88
C LYS A 309 -2.94 0.45 -12.60
N GLU A 310 -2.98 -0.84 -12.23
CA GLU A 310 -2.19 -1.89 -12.86
C GLU A 310 -2.56 -2.10 -14.35
N GLU A 311 -3.81 -1.88 -14.74
CA GLU A 311 -4.26 -1.90 -16.13
C GLU A 311 -3.66 -0.73 -16.92
N ILE A 312 -3.78 0.51 -16.40
CA ILE A 312 -3.20 1.72 -17.01
C ILE A 312 -1.68 1.60 -17.15
N GLU A 313 -0.99 1.11 -16.12
CA GLU A 313 0.47 0.93 -16.15
C GLU A 313 0.87 -0.06 -17.24
N ARG A 314 0.20 -1.22 -17.35
CA ARG A 314 0.45 -2.21 -18.41
C ARG A 314 0.18 -1.67 -19.81
N GLU A 315 -0.91 -0.93 -19.99
CA GLU A 315 -1.22 -0.29 -21.27
C GLU A 315 -0.16 0.74 -21.65
N THR A 316 0.31 1.52 -20.67
CA THR A 316 1.35 2.53 -20.87
C THR A 316 2.69 1.87 -21.24
N GLU A 317 3.11 0.84 -20.51
CA GLU A 317 4.31 0.06 -20.83
C GLU A 317 4.25 -0.55 -22.22
N THR A 318 3.11 -1.14 -22.58
CA THR A 318 2.89 -1.73 -23.91
C THR A 318 2.98 -0.67 -25.01
N ARG A 319 2.39 0.50 -24.80
CA ARG A 319 2.46 1.62 -25.74
C ARG A 319 3.89 2.14 -25.90
N VAL A 320 4.61 2.35 -24.80
CA VAL A 320 6.01 2.80 -24.81
C VAL A 320 6.93 1.78 -25.50
N ALA A 321 6.73 0.48 -25.24
CA ALA A 321 7.47 -0.59 -25.91
C ALA A 321 7.22 -0.59 -27.43
N ARG A 322 5.96 -0.43 -27.86
CA ARG A 322 5.59 -0.33 -29.27
C ARG A 322 6.22 0.90 -29.96
N GLU A 323 6.13 2.07 -29.33
CA GLU A 323 6.73 3.30 -29.84
C GLU A 323 8.27 3.19 -29.93
N THR A 324 8.89 2.56 -28.93
CA THR A 324 10.34 2.31 -28.92
C THR A 324 10.75 1.35 -30.04
N ALA A 325 10.00 0.27 -30.26
CA ALA A 325 10.27 -0.68 -31.34
C ALA A 325 10.17 -0.01 -32.72
N ILE A 326 9.14 0.81 -32.95
CA ILE A 326 9.00 1.60 -34.18
C ILE A 326 10.20 2.54 -34.35
N ARG A 327 10.61 3.25 -33.29
CA ARG A 327 11.77 4.16 -33.36
C ARG A 327 13.06 3.43 -33.71
N VAL A 328 13.32 2.27 -33.10
CA VAL A 328 14.53 1.47 -33.35
C VAL A 328 14.54 0.91 -34.79
N ALA A 329 13.40 0.46 -35.30
CA ALA A 329 13.26 0.02 -36.69
C ALA A 329 13.59 1.17 -37.66
N LYS A 330 12.98 2.34 -37.46
CA LYS A 330 13.26 3.54 -38.26
C LYS A 330 14.72 3.99 -38.19
N GLU A 331 15.35 3.95 -37.02
CA GLU A 331 16.77 4.35 -36.87
C GLU A 331 17.73 3.41 -37.62
N LYS A 332 17.41 2.10 -37.69
CA LYS A 332 18.15 1.14 -38.51
C LYS A 332 18.06 1.51 -39.99
N ASP A 333 16.87 1.84 -40.46
CA ASP A 333 16.64 2.21 -41.86
C ASP A 333 17.31 3.53 -42.22
N TYR A 334 17.30 4.52 -41.32
CA TYR A 334 18.07 5.76 -41.48
C TYR A 334 19.55 5.48 -41.70
N LYS A 335 20.15 4.59 -40.90
CA LYS A 335 21.57 4.22 -41.06
C LYS A 335 21.85 3.55 -42.40
N ILE A 336 20.94 2.71 -42.89
CA ILE A 336 21.07 2.07 -44.21
C ILE A 336 20.97 3.11 -45.32
N ILE A 337 20.00 4.03 -45.27
CA ILE A 337 19.85 5.10 -46.27
C ILE A 337 21.10 5.98 -46.34
N ILE A 338 21.63 6.41 -45.18
CA ILE A 338 22.86 7.20 -45.10
C ILE A 338 24.05 6.42 -45.69
N MET A 339 24.14 5.11 -45.43
CA MET A 339 25.18 4.25 -45.98
C MET A 339 25.06 4.10 -47.51
N LEU A 340 23.85 3.90 -48.04
CA LEU A 340 23.60 3.81 -49.48
C LEU A 340 23.97 5.12 -50.18
N LYS A 341 23.59 6.27 -49.61
CA LYS A 341 23.99 7.59 -50.13
C LYS A 341 25.50 7.74 -50.18
N LYS A 342 26.22 7.40 -49.10
CA LYS A 342 27.70 7.47 -49.04
C LYS A 342 28.39 6.59 -50.07
N ASN A 343 27.75 5.49 -50.49
CA ASN A 343 28.24 4.59 -51.53
C ASN A 343 27.80 4.98 -52.96
N GLY A 344 27.20 6.16 -53.14
CA GLY A 344 26.90 6.74 -54.46
C GLY A 344 25.55 6.36 -55.06
N PHE A 345 24.64 5.73 -54.28
CA PHE A 345 23.27 5.49 -54.72
C PHE A 345 22.49 6.80 -54.75
N LYS A 346 21.77 7.07 -55.85
CA LYS A 346 20.89 8.23 -55.96
C LYS A 346 19.57 8.00 -55.22
N LEU A 347 18.92 9.07 -54.78
CA LEU A 347 17.62 9.02 -54.11
C LEU A 347 16.57 8.22 -54.88
N ASP A 348 16.46 8.42 -56.20
CA ASP A 348 15.55 7.66 -57.06
C ASP A 348 15.87 6.16 -57.09
N ASP A 349 17.16 5.78 -57.01
CA ASP A 349 17.55 4.37 -56.94
C ASP A 349 17.13 3.76 -55.60
N ILE A 350 17.25 4.51 -54.50
CA ILE A 350 16.86 4.04 -53.16
C ILE A 350 15.35 3.84 -53.11
N LEU A 351 14.57 4.83 -53.56
CA LEU A 351 13.10 4.80 -53.56
C LEU A 351 12.52 3.69 -54.46
N ASN A 352 13.16 3.39 -55.61
CA ASN A 352 12.63 2.42 -56.56
C ASN A 352 13.15 0.98 -56.39
N LYS A 353 14.33 0.79 -55.76
CA LYS A 353 14.96 -0.54 -55.64
C LYS A 353 14.85 -1.16 -54.24
N PHE A 354 14.51 -0.39 -53.21
CA PHE A 354 14.41 -0.86 -51.84
C PHE A 354 13.01 -0.57 -51.28
N ASN A 355 12.22 -1.62 -51.08
CA ASN A 355 10.83 -1.52 -50.59
C ASN A 355 10.65 -2.01 -49.15
N ASP A 356 11.75 -2.38 -48.48
CA ASP A 356 11.74 -3.02 -47.16
C ASP A 356 12.05 -2.05 -46.01
N PHE A 357 11.94 -0.73 -46.24
CA PHE A 357 12.09 0.25 -45.17
C PHE A 357 10.76 0.48 -44.44
N ASP A 358 10.81 0.55 -43.12
CA ASP A 358 9.70 0.94 -42.23
C ASP A 358 9.50 2.48 -42.21
N LEU A 359 9.76 3.14 -43.35
CA LEU A 359 9.75 4.59 -43.56
C LEU A 359 8.86 4.95 -44.74
N SER A 360 8.16 6.08 -44.63
CA SER A 360 7.48 6.67 -45.78
C SER A 360 8.48 7.28 -46.78
N GLU A 361 8.08 7.45 -48.03
CA GLU A 361 8.93 8.09 -49.05
C GLU A 361 9.42 9.48 -48.60
N ASP A 362 8.60 10.24 -47.89
CA ASP A 362 8.96 11.57 -47.41
C ASP A 362 10.01 11.50 -46.29
N GLU A 363 9.91 10.52 -45.38
CA GLU A 363 10.95 10.25 -44.38
C GLU A 363 12.27 9.81 -45.02
N ILE A 364 12.22 8.99 -46.08
CA ILE A 364 13.41 8.58 -46.84
C ILE A 364 14.08 9.79 -47.50
N LYS A 365 13.29 10.66 -48.16
CA LYS A 365 13.78 11.90 -48.78
C LYS A 365 14.43 12.80 -47.73
N GLU A 366 13.76 13.03 -46.60
CA GLU A 366 14.26 13.88 -45.53
C GLU A 366 15.61 13.37 -44.98
N VAL A 367 15.73 12.08 -44.71
CA VAL A 367 16.96 11.47 -44.21
C VAL A 367 18.09 11.58 -45.23
N TYR A 368 17.77 11.33 -46.50
CA TYR A 368 18.73 11.40 -47.60
C TYR A 368 19.19 12.84 -47.88
N GLU A 369 18.32 13.84 -47.78
CA GLU A 369 18.68 15.24 -48.04
C GLU A 369 19.51 15.84 -46.90
N ASN A 370 19.23 15.45 -45.65
CA ASN A 370 19.85 16.04 -44.46
C ASN A 370 21.19 15.41 -44.02
N ASN A 371 21.66 14.33 -44.66
CA ASN A 371 22.90 13.61 -44.33
C ASN A 371 23.73 13.34 -45.58
#